data_AF-A0A524FT06-F1
#
_entry.id   AF-A0A524FT06-F1
#
_cell.length_a   1.000
_cell.length_b   1.000
_cell.length_c   1.000
_cell.angle_alpha   90.00
_cell.angle_beta   90.00
_cell.angle_gamma   90.00
#
_symmetry.space_group_name_H-M   'P 1'
#
loop_
_entity.id
_entity.type
_entity.pdbx_description
1 polymer ?
#
loop_
_entity_poly.entity_id
_entity_poly.type
_entity_poly.pdbx_seq_one_letter_code
_entity_poly.pdbx_strand_id
1 'polypeptide(L)'
;MPITPESIYNDYRNKLLDRNSASTLLISMIENSKNEVIRVKCIEIIQRIEDQDNKLFKFLENLLISDLNETVRIAAFEAIKKLFTKKAVGPVKYAIDKEKSHFLIELMEFLSIMDPFICREIITNKIKNTKDPFFKEKLFNQKIERFKLKDLKELYSEYLFNNSLEDLYFHRRKIPFAVDLFYLD
;
A
#
# COMPACT_ATOMS: atom_id res chain seq x y z
N MET A 1 13.59 15.13 28.08
CA MET A 1 13.28 15.43 26.66
C MET A 1 12.08 14.59 26.24
N PRO A 2 11.20 15.06 25.34
CA PRO A 2 10.14 14.22 24.80
C PRO A 2 10.75 13.04 24.05
N ILE A 3 10.17 11.85 24.21
CA ILE A 3 10.56 10.66 23.44
C ILE A 3 10.09 10.88 21.99
N THR A 4 11.02 10.85 21.03
CA THR A 4 10.74 10.98 19.59
C THR A 4 11.30 9.77 18.84
N PRO A 5 10.85 9.50 17.59
CA PRO A 5 11.45 8.42 16.80
C PRO A 5 12.97 8.61 16.67
N GLU A 6 13.41 9.84 16.42
CA GLU A 6 14.82 10.19 16.26
C GLU A 6 15.61 9.98 17.55
N SER A 7 15.05 10.32 18.72
CA SER A 7 15.75 10.09 19.99
C SER A 7 15.97 8.59 20.23
N ILE A 8 14.95 7.76 19.98
CA ILE A 8 15.05 6.30 20.11
C ILE A 8 16.13 5.75 19.16
N TYR A 9 16.15 6.23 17.91
CA TYR A 9 17.16 5.79 16.95
C TYR A 9 18.58 6.20 17.34
N ASN A 10 18.75 7.44 17.84
CA ASN A 10 20.05 7.92 18.32
C ASN A 10 20.54 7.10 19.52
N ASP A 11 19.65 6.79 20.46
CA ASP A 11 19.98 5.95 21.63
C ASP A 11 20.39 4.52 21.21
N TYR A 12 19.70 3.94 20.22
CA TYR A 12 20.13 2.68 19.61
C TYR A 12 21.52 2.79 18.95
N ARG A 13 21.75 3.83 18.15
CA ARG A 13 23.04 4.07 17.48
C ARG A 13 24.20 4.26 18.45
N ASN A 14 23.93 4.87 19.61
CA ASN A 14 24.88 5.08 20.69
C ASN A 14 25.01 3.88 21.64
N LYS A 15 24.33 2.76 21.35
CA LYS A 15 24.30 1.54 22.18
C LYS A 15 23.74 1.76 23.60
N LEU A 16 22.94 2.80 23.78
CA LEU A 16 22.18 3.07 25.02
C LEU A 16 20.90 2.25 25.07
N LEU A 17 20.37 1.86 23.90
CA LEU A 17 19.27 0.92 23.74
C LEU A 17 19.72 -0.26 22.89
N ASP A 18 19.37 -1.47 23.30
CA ASP A 18 19.47 -2.63 22.43
C ASP A 18 18.36 -2.62 21.35
N ARG A 19 18.52 -3.47 20.33
CA ARG A 19 17.61 -3.54 19.19
C ARG A 19 16.16 -3.86 19.60
N ASN A 20 15.96 -4.80 20.51
CA ASN A 20 14.62 -5.25 20.91
C ASN A 20 13.92 -4.15 21.72
N SER A 21 14.65 -3.49 22.61
CA SER A 21 14.14 -2.35 23.38
C SER A 21 13.76 -1.19 22.46
N ALA A 22 14.62 -0.84 21.49
CA ALA A 22 14.32 0.20 20.50
C ALA A 22 13.08 -0.14 19.66
N SER A 23 12.98 -1.37 19.15
CA SER A 23 11.83 -1.87 18.38
C SER A 23 10.53 -1.78 19.19
N THR A 24 10.57 -2.21 20.46
CA THR A 24 9.42 -2.16 21.38
C THR A 24 8.94 -0.72 21.61
N LEU A 25 9.85 0.23 21.82
CA LEU A 25 9.51 1.64 22.00
C LEU A 25 8.89 2.24 20.73
N LEU A 26 9.45 1.91 19.55
CA LEU A 26 8.92 2.38 18.27
C LEU A 26 7.52 1.82 17.99
N ILE A 27 7.28 0.54 18.26
CA ILE A 27 5.95 -0.11 18.16
C ILE A 27 4.96 0.59 19.07
N SER A 28 5.30 0.79 20.35
CA SER A 28 4.45 1.50 21.31
C SER A 28 4.09 2.91 20.82
N MET A 29 5.04 3.61 20.19
CA MET A 29 4.79 4.95 19.67
C MET A 29 3.88 4.94 18.43
N ILE A 30 3.96 3.89 17.60
CA ILE A 30 3.05 3.71 16.46
C ILE A 30 1.61 3.50 16.94
N GLU A 31 1.42 2.61 17.92
CA GLU A 31 0.09 2.25 18.44
C GLU A 31 -0.64 3.42 19.12
N ASN A 32 0.12 4.30 19.77
CA ASN A 32 -0.44 5.41 20.54
C ASN A 32 -0.50 6.74 19.78
N SER A 33 0.08 6.81 18.57
CA SER A 33 0.09 8.03 17.77
C SER A 33 -1.08 8.08 16.80
N LYS A 34 -1.80 9.21 16.78
CA LYS A 34 -2.76 9.54 15.70
C LYS A 34 -2.11 10.20 14.48
N ASN A 35 -0.83 10.58 14.59
CA ASN A 35 -0.10 11.27 13.54
C ASN A 35 0.61 10.24 12.66
N GLU A 36 0.17 10.13 11.41
CA GLU A 36 0.71 9.22 10.39
C GLU A 36 2.18 9.47 10.07
N VAL A 37 2.65 10.72 10.09
CA VAL A 37 4.06 11.06 9.82
C VAL A 37 4.95 10.44 10.90
N ILE A 38 4.53 10.52 12.16
CA ILE A 38 5.24 9.88 13.28
C ILE A 38 5.23 8.36 13.13
N ARG A 39 4.08 7.77 12.78
CA ARG A 39 3.95 6.31 12.61
C ARG A 39 4.85 5.79 11.49
N VAL A 40 4.82 6.43 10.32
CA VAL A 40 5.69 6.13 9.19
C VAL A 40 7.16 6.23 9.60
N LYS A 41 7.53 7.30 10.30
CA LYS A 41 8.91 7.49 10.75
C LYS A 41 9.41 6.38 11.65
N CYS A 42 8.57 5.91 12.57
CA CYS A 42 8.90 4.76 13.40
C CYS A 42 9.14 3.50 12.56
N ILE A 43 8.28 3.21 11.58
CA ILE A 43 8.42 2.05 10.71
C ILE A 43 9.73 2.11 9.91
N GLU A 44 10.06 3.28 9.36
CA GLU A 44 11.35 3.48 8.66
C GLU A 44 12.55 3.21 9.59
N ILE A 45 12.47 3.62 10.85
CA ILE A 45 13.54 3.39 11.83
C ILE A 45 13.63 1.91 12.19
N ILE A 46 12.49 1.24 12.42
CA ILE A 46 12.43 -0.22 12.61
C ILE A 46 13.14 -0.93 11.44
N GLN A 47 12.89 -0.49 10.21
CA GLN A 47 13.52 -1.02 9.01
C GLN A 47 15.05 -0.79 8.96
N ARG A 48 15.56 0.27 9.60
CA ARG A 48 17.00 0.61 9.67
C ARG A 48 17.73 -0.13 10.78
N ILE A 49 17.06 -0.47 11.88
CA ILE A 49 17.67 -1.25 12.97
C ILE A 49 17.69 -2.76 12.69
N GLU A 50 17.04 -3.18 11.59
CA GLU A 50 17.04 -4.54 11.05
C GLU A 50 16.57 -5.59 12.07
N ASP A 51 15.53 -5.24 12.82
CA ASP A 51 14.84 -6.20 13.65
C ASP A 51 14.04 -7.18 12.77
N GLN A 52 14.24 -8.47 13.02
CA GLN A 52 13.60 -9.57 12.28
C GLN A 52 12.81 -10.48 13.22
N ASP A 53 12.39 -9.97 14.38
CA ASP A 53 11.54 -10.72 15.28
C ASP A 53 10.17 -11.06 14.64
N ASN A 54 9.65 -12.23 14.97
CA ASN A 54 8.35 -12.69 14.51
C ASN A 54 7.20 -11.83 15.05
N LYS A 55 7.34 -11.22 16.23
CA LYS A 55 6.31 -10.30 16.75
C LYS A 55 6.25 -9.04 15.89
N LEU A 56 7.41 -8.52 15.49
CA LEU A 56 7.48 -7.39 14.58
C LEU A 56 6.83 -7.71 13.24
N PHE A 57 7.09 -8.89 12.67
CA PHE A 57 6.42 -9.29 11.42
C PHE A 57 4.89 -9.24 11.55
N LYS A 58 4.32 -9.84 12.60
CA LYS A 58 2.87 -9.82 12.84
C LYS A 58 2.33 -8.40 13.03
N PHE A 59 3.09 -7.56 13.72
CA PHE A 59 2.73 -6.16 13.91
C PHE A 59 2.67 -5.40 12.57
N LEU A 60 3.70 -5.51 11.74
CA LEU A 60 3.73 -4.89 10.41
C LEU A 60 2.65 -5.47 9.49
N GLU A 61 2.39 -6.77 9.55
CA GLU A 61 1.31 -7.43 8.81
C GLU A 61 -0.06 -6.80 9.16
N ASN A 62 -0.32 -6.59 10.45
CA ASN A 62 -1.55 -5.93 10.89
C ASN A 62 -1.63 -4.51 10.33
N LEU A 63 -0.54 -3.73 10.37
CA LEU A 63 -0.53 -2.38 9.79
C LEU A 63 -0.82 -2.40 8.28
N LEU A 64 -0.15 -3.28 7.53
CA LEU A 64 -0.37 -3.44 6.09
C LEU A 64 -1.85 -3.74 5.77
N ILE A 65 -2.50 -4.56 6.58
CA ILE A 65 -3.84 -5.05 6.26
C ILE A 65 -4.96 -4.13 6.79
N SER A 66 -4.72 -3.43 7.90
CA SER A 66 -5.80 -2.80 8.67
C SER A 66 -5.60 -1.32 8.97
N ASP A 67 -4.42 -0.73 8.73
CA ASP A 67 -4.26 0.71 8.95
C ASP A 67 -5.11 1.52 7.96
N LEU A 68 -5.81 2.53 8.46
CA LEU A 68 -6.67 3.39 7.65
C LEU A 68 -5.85 4.30 6.72
N ASN A 69 -4.62 4.64 7.11
CA ASN A 69 -3.76 5.53 6.35
C ASN A 69 -2.91 4.74 5.34
N GLU A 70 -3.07 5.07 4.05
CA GLU A 70 -2.33 4.41 2.96
C GLU A 70 -0.81 4.52 3.11
N THR A 71 -0.29 5.68 3.52
CA THR A 71 1.16 5.88 3.68
C THR A 71 1.73 4.98 4.78
N VAL A 72 0.97 4.73 5.84
CA VAL A 72 1.36 3.76 6.88
C VAL A 72 1.34 2.33 6.33
N ARG A 73 0.32 1.96 5.54
CA ARG A 73 0.28 0.64 4.87
C ARG A 73 1.47 0.43 3.94
N ILE A 74 1.82 1.44 3.14
CA ILE A 74 2.99 1.42 2.24
C ILE A 74 4.28 1.25 3.04
N ALA A 75 4.48 2.03 4.10
CA ALA A 75 5.66 1.92 4.94
C ALA A 75 5.77 0.53 5.59
N ALA A 76 4.66 -0.03 6.07
CA ALA A 76 4.62 -1.38 6.61
C ALA A 76 4.97 -2.44 5.56
N PHE A 77 4.43 -2.31 4.35
CA PHE A 77 4.78 -3.18 3.23
C PHE A 77 6.27 -3.12 2.87
N GLU A 78 6.86 -1.93 2.77
CA GLU A 78 8.29 -1.79 2.46
C GLU A 78 9.18 -2.38 3.57
N ALA A 79 8.76 -2.25 4.83
CA ALA A 79 9.43 -2.92 5.94
C ALA A 79 9.32 -4.45 5.83
N ILE A 80 8.12 -4.99 5.54
CA ILE A 80 7.91 -6.44 5.33
C ILE A 80 8.71 -6.96 4.15
N LYS A 81 8.67 -6.28 3.01
CA LYS A 81 9.38 -6.63 1.79
C LYS A 81 10.89 -6.71 2.02
N LYS A 82 11.46 -5.78 2.78
CA LYS A 82 12.91 -5.76 3.09
C LYS A 82 13.31 -6.78 4.16
N LEU A 83 12.56 -6.87 5.25
CA LEU A 83 12.97 -7.65 6.43
C LEU A 83 12.45 -9.10 6.41
N PHE A 84 11.33 -9.35 5.72
CA PHE A 84 10.56 -10.59 5.81
C PHE A 84 10.10 -11.08 4.42
N THR A 85 10.90 -10.87 3.38
CA THR A 85 10.54 -11.14 1.96
C THR A 85 9.88 -12.50 1.75
N LYS A 86 10.42 -13.58 2.36
CA LYS A 86 9.88 -14.94 2.24
C LYS A 86 8.49 -15.12 2.86
N LYS A 87 8.14 -14.32 3.86
CA LYS A 87 6.84 -14.36 4.57
C LYS A 87 5.82 -13.38 3.99
N ALA A 88 6.27 -12.46 3.14
CA ALA A 88 5.44 -11.36 2.62
C ALA A 88 4.32 -11.79 1.67
N VAL A 89 4.44 -12.94 0.99
CA VAL A 89 3.48 -13.40 -0.03
C VAL A 89 2.05 -13.51 0.52
N GLY A 90 1.87 -14.10 1.71
CA GLY A 90 0.57 -14.26 2.36
C GLY A 90 -0.11 -12.92 2.67
N PRO A 91 0.53 -12.04 3.46
CA PRO A 91 0.02 -10.70 3.76
C PRO A 91 -0.28 -9.86 2.51
N VAL A 92 0.62 -9.88 1.52
CA VAL A 92 0.45 -9.10 0.29
C VAL A 92 -0.73 -9.63 -0.53
N LYS A 93 -0.89 -10.94 -0.64
CA LYS A 93 -2.08 -11.54 -1.27
C LYS A 93 -3.37 -11.07 -0.60
N TYR A 94 -3.40 -11.03 0.73
CA TYR A 94 -4.56 -10.55 1.47
C TYR A 94 -4.80 -9.05 1.24
N ALA A 95 -3.75 -8.23 1.29
CA ALA A 95 -3.82 -6.79 1.06
C ALA A 95 -4.36 -6.45 -0.34
N ILE A 96 -3.95 -7.18 -1.38
CA ILE A 96 -4.44 -7.01 -2.76
C ILE A 96 -5.96 -7.18 -2.87
N ASP A 97 -6.57 -8.07 -2.09
CA ASP A 97 -8.02 -8.28 -2.10
C ASP A 97 -8.79 -7.07 -1.56
N LYS A 98 -8.21 -6.36 -0.58
CA LYS A 98 -8.85 -5.26 0.14
C LYS A 98 -8.49 -3.87 -0.40
N GLU A 99 -7.30 -3.73 -0.97
CA GLU A 99 -6.79 -2.45 -1.46
C GLU A 99 -7.54 -2.00 -2.72
N LYS A 100 -7.85 -0.71 -2.76
CA LYS A 100 -8.58 -0.04 -3.84
C LYS A 100 -7.83 1.16 -4.40
N SER A 101 -6.77 1.60 -3.73
CA SER A 101 -5.98 2.75 -4.16
C SER A 101 -4.88 2.35 -5.15
N HIS A 102 -4.09 3.35 -5.57
CA HIS A 102 -2.92 3.14 -6.43
C HIS A 102 -1.88 2.22 -5.81
N PHE A 103 -1.86 2.07 -4.48
CA PHE A 103 -0.98 1.12 -3.79
C PHE A 103 -1.18 -0.33 -4.25
N LEU A 104 -2.38 -0.66 -4.75
CA LEU A 104 -2.68 -1.97 -5.33
C LEU A 104 -1.71 -2.38 -6.45
N ILE A 105 -1.25 -1.42 -7.26
CA ILE A 105 -0.30 -1.67 -8.36
C ILE A 105 1.02 -2.18 -7.79
N GLU A 106 1.55 -1.54 -6.75
CA GLU A 106 2.81 -1.91 -6.13
C GLU A 106 2.75 -3.30 -5.48
N LEU A 107 1.64 -3.61 -4.80
CA LEU A 107 1.40 -4.95 -4.25
C LEU A 107 1.37 -6.03 -5.35
N MET A 108 0.72 -5.73 -6.49
CA MET A 108 0.69 -6.63 -7.64
C MET A 108 2.08 -6.82 -8.27
N GLU A 109 2.91 -5.77 -8.30
CA GLU A 109 4.28 -5.88 -8.83
C GLU A 109 5.11 -6.81 -8.00
N PHE A 110 5.07 -6.64 -6.68
CA PHE A 110 5.74 -7.54 -5.77
C PHE A 110 5.26 -8.98 -5.94
N LEU A 111 3.94 -9.22 -5.93
CA LEU A 111 3.42 -10.57 -6.06
C LEU A 111 3.73 -11.18 -7.43
N SER A 112 3.79 -10.38 -8.49
CA SER A 112 4.14 -10.87 -9.84
C SER A 112 5.56 -11.41 -9.95
N ILE A 113 6.46 -10.95 -9.07
CA ILE A 113 7.84 -11.43 -8.97
C ILE A 113 7.91 -12.66 -8.05
N MET A 114 7.23 -12.58 -6.90
CA MET A 114 7.33 -13.60 -5.86
C MET A 114 6.50 -14.86 -6.15
N ASP A 115 5.31 -14.69 -6.73
CA ASP A 115 4.41 -15.77 -7.12
C ASP A 115 3.59 -15.36 -8.37
N PRO A 116 4.17 -15.49 -9.57
CA PRO A 116 3.52 -15.09 -10.81
C PRO A 116 2.21 -15.83 -11.09
N PHE A 117 2.09 -17.09 -10.65
CA PHE A 117 0.90 -17.91 -10.87
C PHE A 117 -0.27 -17.40 -10.03
N ILE A 118 -0.05 -17.16 -8.73
CA ILE A 118 -1.08 -16.58 -7.85
C ILE A 118 -1.42 -15.15 -8.30
N CYS A 119 -0.43 -14.33 -8.65
CA CYS A 119 -0.67 -12.98 -9.14
C CYS A 119 -1.59 -12.98 -10.37
N ARG A 120 -1.31 -13.88 -11.32
CA ARG A 120 -2.15 -14.04 -12.52
C ARG A 120 -3.58 -14.41 -12.18
N GLU A 121 -3.77 -15.37 -11.27
CA GLU A 121 -5.10 -15.81 -10.84
C GLU A 121 -5.90 -14.63 -10.24
N ILE A 122 -5.27 -13.88 -9.32
CA ILE A 122 -5.91 -12.76 -8.64
C ILE A 122 -6.31 -11.66 -9.63
N ILE A 123 -5.40 -11.25 -10.53
CA ILE A 123 -5.69 -10.21 -11.51
C ILE A 123 -6.80 -10.66 -12.46
N THR A 124 -6.74 -11.91 -12.94
CA THR A 124 -7.79 -12.49 -13.79
C THR A 124 -9.15 -12.42 -13.10
N ASN A 125 -9.22 -12.81 -11.83
CA ASN A 125 -10.44 -12.77 -11.05
C ASN A 125 -10.95 -11.34 -10.83
N LYS A 126 -10.05 -10.39 -10.53
CA LYS A 126 -10.41 -8.97 -10.40
C LYS A 126 -10.98 -8.41 -11.70
N ILE A 127 -10.33 -8.65 -12.84
CA ILE A 127 -10.81 -8.23 -14.17
C ILE A 127 -12.20 -8.81 -14.46
N LYS A 128 -12.41 -10.12 -14.22
CA LYS A 128 -13.70 -10.79 -14.45
C LYS A 128 -14.83 -10.23 -13.57
N ASN A 129 -14.49 -9.83 -12.35
CA ASN A 129 -15.45 -9.33 -11.36
C ASN A 129 -15.65 -7.81 -11.41
N THR A 130 -14.89 -7.08 -12.24
CA THR A 130 -15.11 -5.66 -12.49
C THR A 130 -16.55 -5.43 -12.98
N LYS A 131 -17.23 -4.40 -12.45
CA LYS A 131 -18.62 -4.07 -12.82
C LYS A 131 -18.74 -2.98 -13.87
N ASP A 132 -17.65 -2.29 -14.20
CA ASP A 132 -17.60 -1.21 -15.17
C ASP A 132 -18.01 -1.70 -16.59
N PRO A 133 -19.13 -1.18 -17.15
CA PRO A 133 -19.60 -1.55 -18.48
C PRO A 133 -18.61 -1.20 -19.60
N PHE A 134 -17.91 -0.07 -19.53
CA PHE A 134 -16.96 0.36 -20.56
C PHE A 134 -15.74 -0.56 -20.58
N PHE A 135 -15.24 -0.91 -19.39
CA PHE A 135 -14.16 -1.88 -19.27
C PHE A 135 -14.58 -3.27 -19.78
N LYS A 136 -15.82 -3.71 -19.50
CA LYS A 136 -16.35 -4.97 -20.04
C LYS A 136 -16.51 -4.96 -21.55
N GLU A 137 -16.95 -3.85 -22.13
CA GLU A 137 -17.06 -3.68 -23.57
C GLU A 137 -15.68 -3.76 -24.24
N LYS A 138 -14.66 -3.11 -23.65
CA LYS A 138 -13.26 -3.22 -24.12
C LYS A 138 -12.76 -4.68 -24.13
N LEU A 139 -13.25 -5.49 -23.20
CA LEU A 139 -12.92 -6.92 -23.07
C LEU A 139 -13.83 -7.84 -23.89
N PHE A 140 -14.88 -7.31 -24.53
CA PHE A 140 -15.82 -8.09 -25.31
C PHE A 140 -15.07 -8.83 -26.44
N ASN A 141 -15.27 -10.15 -26.53
CA ASN A 141 -14.57 -11.09 -27.41
C ASN A 141 -13.09 -11.42 -27.08
N GLN A 142 -12.51 -10.86 -26.01
CA GLN A 142 -11.15 -11.21 -25.60
C GLN A 142 -11.16 -12.47 -24.72
N LYS A 143 -10.35 -13.48 -25.08
CA LYS A 143 -10.11 -14.65 -24.22
C LYS A 143 -9.03 -14.30 -23.20
N ILE A 144 -9.42 -13.69 -22.09
CA ILE A 144 -8.55 -13.22 -21.00
C ILE A 144 -7.64 -14.36 -20.49
N GLU A 145 -8.11 -15.61 -20.54
CA GLU A 145 -7.34 -16.80 -20.16
C GLU A 145 -6.08 -17.00 -21.00
N ARG A 146 -5.98 -16.38 -22.19
CA ARG A 146 -4.81 -16.44 -23.08
C ARG A 146 -3.81 -15.32 -22.84
N PHE A 147 -4.16 -14.33 -22.03
CA PHE A 147 -3.30 -13.17 -21.80
C PHE A 147 -2.10 -13.58 -20.95
N LYS A 148 -0.94 -13.01 -21.26
CA LYS A 148 0.24 -13.13 -20.41
C LYS A 148 0.03 -12.27 -19.18
N LEU A 149 0.75 -12.58 -18.10
CA LEU A 149 0.67 -11.82 -16.84
C LEU A 149 0.96 -10.33 -17.06
N LYS A 150 1.92 -9.99 -17.93
CA LYS A 150 2.23 -8.61 -18.29
C LYS A 150 1.00 -7.88 -18.84
N ASP A 151 0.33 -8.50 -19.82
CA ASP A 151 -0.84 -7.91 -20.49
C ASP A 151 -2.01 -7.74 -19.51
N LEU A 152 -2.21 -8.72 -18.62
CA LEU A 152 -3.24 -8.65 -17.57
C LEU A 152 -2.98 -7.50 -16.59
N LYS A 153 -1.73 -7.29 -16.20
CA LYS A 153 -1.33 -6.20 -15.30
C LYS A 153 -1.53 -4.85 -15.96
N GLU A 154 -1.07 -4.69 -17.20
CA GLU A 154 -1.23 -3.44 -17.96
C GLU A 154 -2.71 -3.08 -18.10
N LEU A 155 -3.53 -4.05 -18.54
CA LEU A 155 -4.98 -3.89 -18.66
C LEU A 155 -5.65 -3.48 -17.34
N TYR A 156 -5.28 -4.11 -16.22
CA TYR A 156 -5.88 -3.79 -14.93
C TYR A 156 -5.38 -2.45 -14.36
N SER A 157 -4.12 -2.09 -14.57
CA SER A 157 -3.57 -0.78 -14.21
C SER A 157 -4.25 0.36 -14.98
N GLU A 158 -4.52 0.17 -16.28
CA GLU A 158 -5.31 1.12 -17.06
C GLU A 158 -6.71 1.32 -16.48
N TYR A 159 -7.37 0.23 -16.07
CA TYR A 159 -8.67 0.28 -15.40
C TYR A 159 -8.61 1.08 -14.09
N LEU A 160 -7.62 0.81 -13.24
CA LEU A 160 -7.43 1.56 -11.98
C LEU A 160 -7.20 3.05 -12.24
N PHE A 161 -6.39 3.38 -13.24
CA PHE A 161 -6.10 4.77 -13.62
C PHE A 161 -7.35 5.50 -14.11
N ASN A 162 -8.13 4.88 -15.00
CA ASN A 162 -9.35 5.50 -15.52
C ASN A 162 -10.39 5.76 -14.43
N ASN A 163 -10.60 4.82 -13.50
CA ASN A 163 -11.51 5.06 -12.37
C ASN A 163 -11.04 6.19 -11.46
N SER A 164 -9.73 6.27 -11.19
CA SER A 164 -9.19 7.34 -10.35
C SER A 164 -9.37 8.73 -10.98
N LEU A 165 -9.28 8.82 -12.32
CA LEU A 165 -9.57 10.05 -13.05
C LEU A 165 -11.05 10.39 -12.98
N GLU A 166 -11.95 9.42 -13.21
CA GLU A 166 -13.39 9.65 -13.08
C GLU A 166 -13.75 10.22 -11.71
N ASP A 167 -13.21 9.64 -10.63
CA ASP A 167 -13.39 10.17 -9.28
C ASP A 167 -12.96 11.64 -9.22
N LEU A 168 -11.78 12.00 -9.72
CA LEU A 168 -11.31 13.40 -9.75
C LEU A 168 -12.21 14.33 -10.57
N TYR A 169 -12.71 13.88 -11.73
CA TYR A 169 -13.59 14.66 -12.60
C TYR A 169 -14.99 14.87 -12.00
N PHE A 170 -15.56 13.85 -11.35
CA PHE A 170 -16.86 13.94 -10.70
C PHE A 170 -16.83 14.80 -9.43
N HIS A 171 -15.72 14.80 -8.68
CA HIS A 171 -15.55 15.70 -7.53
C HIS A 171 -15.45 17.18 -7.94
N ARG A 172 -14.87 17.49 -9.11
CA ARG A 172 -14.82 18.87 -9.64
C ARG A 172 -16.18 19.45 -10.04
N ARG A 173 -17.18 18.61 -10.36
CA ARG A 173 -18.56 19.07 -10.66
C ARG A 173 -19.42 19.31 -9.42
N LYS A 174 -18.95 18.96 -8.22
CA LYS A 174 -19.60 19.28 -6.94
C LYS A 174 -19.14 20.60 -6.32
N ILE A 175 -18.08 21.19 -6.88
CA ILE A 175 -17.80 22.61 -6.68
C ILE A 175 -18.65 23.31 -7.73
N PRO A 176 -19.67 24.12 -7.37
CA PRO A 176 -20.26 25.03 -8.33
C PRO A 176 -19.10 25.85 -8.85
N PHE A 177 -18.76 25.67 -10.11
CA PHE A 177 -17.86 26.57 -10.79
C PHE A 177 -18.51 27.96 -10.66
N ALA A 178 -18.02 28.75 -9.72
CA ALA A 178 -18.18 30.19 -9.70
C ALA A 178 -17.41 30.76 -10.90
N VAL A 179 -17.84 30.39 -12.10
CA VAL A 179 -17.39 30.95 -13.38
C VAL A 179 -18.43 31.99 -13.74
N ASP A 180 -18.58 32.98 -12.86
CA ASP A 180 -19.34 34.21 -13.06
C ASP A 180 -18.55 35.43 -12.56
N LEU A 181 -17.22 35.33 -12.45
CA LEU A 181 -16.37 36.46 -12.02
C LEU A 181 -15.44 37.00 -13.10
N PHE A 182 -15.62 36.58 -14.35
CA PHE A 182 -14.94 37.18 -15.51
C PHE A 182 -15.89 37.32 -16.70
N TYR A 183 -17.07 37.89 -16.47
CA TYR A 183 -17.66 38.75 -17.50
C TYR A 183 -17.27 40.18 -17.17
N LEU A 184 -16.34 40.65 -17.99
CA LEU A 184 -15.97 42.05 -18.16
C LEU A 184 -17.22 42.87 -18.44
N ASP A 185 -17.42 43.93 -17.68
CA ASP A 185 -17.76 45.27 -18.15
C ASP A 185 -17.29 46.29 -17.10
#